data_AF-A0A258S586-F1
#
_entry.id   AF-A0A258S586-F1
#
_cell.length_a   1.000
_cell.length_b   1.000
_cell.length_c   1.000
_cell.angle_alpha   90.00
_cell.angle_beta   90.00
_cell.angle_gamma   90.00
#
_symmetry.space_group_name_H-M   'P 1'
#
loop_
_entity.id
_entity.type
_entity.pdbx_description
1 polymer ?
#
loop_
_entity_poly.entity_id
_entity_poly.type
_entity_poly.pdbx_seq_one_letter_code
_entity_poly.pdbx_strand_id
1 'polypeptide(L)'
;ALSADRRSWVKIGALWEYSSNETGECFLSGQIDDPSLSAPIPVAMFQQNDGSFNVAWRRSKPKASLDGFGSESEGALPPLTATGDEPASDRGVDSGAASGDGLGESTAPAPKGKTRVSVDA
;
A
#
# COMPACT_ATOMS: atom_id res chain seq x y z
N ALA A 1 -34.40 -35.85 3.94
CA ALA A 1 -33.13 -35.29 3.45
C ALA A 1 -33.27 -33.79 3.32
N LEU A 2 -32.52 -33.00 4.10
CA LEU A 2 -32.39 -31.56 3.86
C LEU A 2 -31.65 -31.41 2.53
N SER A 3 -32.32 -30.89 1.50
CA SER A 3 -31.74 -30.73 0.16
C SER A 3 -30.40 -29.99 0.27
N ALA A 4 -29.31 -30.67 -0.08
CA ALA A 4 -27.94 -30.16 0.02
C ALA A 4 -27.68 -28.92 -0.86
N ASP A 5 -28.66 -28.49 -1.66
CA ASP A 5 -28.45 -27.48 -2.68
C ASP A 5 -29.62 -26.50 -2.82
N ARG A 6 -29.92 -25.76 -1.74
CA ARG A 6 -30.70 -24.50 -1.84
C ARG A 6 -29.78 -23.29 -2.03
N ARG A 7 -28.62 -23.46 -2.66
CA ARG A 7 -27.71 -22.33 -2.93
C ARG A 7 -28.21 -21.62 -4.18
N SER A 8 -28.64 -20.38 -4.02
CA SER A 8 -28.92 -19.49 -5.14
C SER A 8 -27.63 -18.85 -5.61
N TRP A 9 -27.20 -19.18 -6.83
CA TRP A 9 -26.04 -18.55 -7.45
C TRP A 9 -26.42 -17.18 -8.02
N VAL A 10 -25.57 -16.18 -7.80
CA VAL A 10 -25.71 -14.84 -8.39
C VAL A 10 -24.49 -14.58 -9.26
N LYS A 11 -24.70 -13.98 -10.44
CA LYS A 11 -23.61 -13.56 -11.32
C LYS A 11 -23.00 -12.28 -10.78
N ILE A 12 -21.70 -12.30 -10.51
CA ILE A 12 -20.97 -11.18 -9.93
C ILE A 12 -19.77 -10.88 -10.85
N GLY A 13 -19.91 -9.85 -11.67
CA GLY A 13 -18.84 -9.41 -12.58
C GLY A 13 -18.47 -10.39 -13.70
N ALA A 14 -17.25 -10.21 -14.23
CA ALA A 14 -16.72 -10.96 -15.35
C ALA A 14 -15.18 -10.94 -15.37
N LEU A 15 -14.60 -11.94 -16.03
CA LEU A 15 -13.15 -12.09 -16.28
C LEU A 15 -12.91 -12.30 -17.77
N TRP A 16 -11.77 -11.82 -18.26
CA TRP A 16 -11.27 -12.02 -19.61
C TRP A 16 -9.82 -12.50 -19.55
N GLU A 17 -9.43 -13.32 -20.51
CA GLU A 17 -8.04 -13.75 -20.67
C GLU A 17 -7.23 -12.69 -21.40
N TYR A 18 -6.04 -12.41 -20.89
CA TYR A 18 -5.05 -11.52 -21.48
C TYR A 18 -3.70 -12.23 -21.53
N SER A 19 -2.90 -11.90 -22.54
CA SER A 19 -1.50 -12.33 -22.62
C SER A 19 -0.59 -11.16 -22.24
N SER A 20 0.35 -11.41 -21.34
CA SER A 20 1.39 -10.45 -20.97
C SER A 20 2.34 -10.24 -22.15
N ASN A 21 2.55 -8.98 -22.54
CA ASN A 21 3.50 -8.65 -23.62
C ASN A 21 4.97 -8.90 -23.21
N GLU A 22 5.25 -8.90 -21.90
CA GLU A 22 6.62 -9.03 -21.38
C GLU A 22 6.99 -10.49 -21.13
N THR A 23 6.13 -11.23 -20.44
CA THR A 23 6.41 -12.64 -20.06
C THR A 23 5.80 -13.65 -21.03
N GLY A 24 4.84 -13.23 -21.87
CA GLY A 24 4.06 -14.14 -22.72
C GLY A 24 3.01 -14.95 -21.96
N GLU A 25 2.91 -14.80 -20.63
CA GLU A 25 1.99 -15.57 -19.81
C GLU A 25 0.54 -15.13 -20.00
N CYS A 26 -0.38 -16.09 -20.09
CA CYS A 26 -1.81 -15.83 -20.08
C CYS A 26 -2.33 -15.71 -18.64
N PHE A 27 -3.15 -14.69 -18.38
CA PHE A 27 -3.77 -14.45 -17.08
C PHE A 27 -5.21 -13.98 -17.25
N LEU A 28 -6.04 -14.19 -16.23
CA LEU A 28 -7.41 -13.70 -16.21
C LEU A 28 -7.46 -12.34 -15.53
N SER A 29 -8.22 -11.39 -16.06
CA SER A 29 -8.40 -10.07 -15.46
C SER A 29 -9.83 -9.60 -15.63
N GLY A 30 -10.33 -8.85 -14.66
CA GLY A 30 -11.69 -8.34 -14.72
C GLY A 30 -12.12 -7.64 -13.44
N GLN A 31 -13.40 -7.75 -13.12
CA GLN A 31 -14.02 -7.03 -12.01
C GLN A 31 -15.01 -7.94 -11.29
N ILE A 32 -15.10 -7.80 -9.97
CA ILE A 32 -16.19 -8.33 -9.15
C ILE A 32 -17.17 -7.19 -8.93
N ASP A 33 -18.37 -7.30 -9.51
CA ASP A 33 -19.45 -6.33 -9.41
C ASP A 33 -20.57 -6.89 -8.51
N ASP A 34 -20.38 -6.73 -7.21
CA ASP A 34 -21.33 -7.17 -6.18
C ASP A 34 -22.11 -5.96 -5.66
N PRO A 35 -23.45 -5.94 -5.75
CA PRO A 35 -24.29 -4.87 -5.23
C PRO A 35 -24.10 -4.56 -3.73
N SER A 36 -23.54 -5.50 -2.96
CA SER A 36 -23.23 -5.28 -1.54
C SER A 36 -22.02 -4.36 -1.31
N LEU A 37 -21.20 -4.17 -2.34
CA LEU A 37 -19.99 -3.35 -2.30
C LEU A 37 -20.28 -1.94 -2.79
N SER A 38 -19.57 -0.95 -2.22
CA SER A 38 -19.71 0.45 -2.62
C SER A 38 -19.15 0.75 -4.01
N ALA A 39 -18.28 -0.12 -4.54
CA ALA A 39 -17.69 -0.04 -5.86
C ALA A 39 -17.19 -1.42 -6.32
N PRO A 40 -17.14 -1.68 -7.64
CA PRO A 40 -16.55 -2.90 -8.18
C PRO A 40 -15.09 -3.10 -7.76
N ILE A 41 -14.68 -4.36 -7.58
CA ILE A 41 -13.30 -4.72 -7.22
C ILE A 41 -12.56 -5.23 -8.47
N PRO A 42 -11.50 -4.53 -8.94
CA PRO A 42 -10.60 -5.06 -9.94
C PRO A 42 -9.85 -6.29 -9.42
N VAL A 43 -9.82 -7.36 -10.21
CA VAL A 43 -9.13 -8.61 -9.90
C VAL A 43 -8.30 -9.09 -11.09
N ALA A 44 -7.17 -9.71 -10.79
CA ALA A 44 -6.35 -10.46 -11.75
C ALA A 44 -5.97 -11.81 -11.13
N MET A 45 -5.99 -12.87 -11.94
CA MET A 45 -5.73 -14.25 -11.53
C MET A 45 -4.66 -14.87 -12.41
N PHE A 46 -3.64 -15.43 -11.77
CA PHE A 46 -2.48 -16.02 -12.42
C PHE A 46 -2.44 -17.52 -12.12
N GLN A 47 -2.62 -18.33 -13.16
CA GLN A 47 -2.63 -19.79 -13.02
C GLN A 47 -1.26 -20.29 -12.57
N GLN A 48 -1.26 -21.23 -11.64
CA GLN A 48 -0.07 -21.91 -11.14
C GLN A 48 0.03 -23.30 -11.79
N ASN A 49 1.22 -23.93 -11.69
CA ASN A 49 1.48 -25.24 -12.30
C ASN A 49 0.59 -26.37 -11.76
N ASP A 50 0.04 -26.22 -10.54
CA ASP A 50 -0.86 -27.18 -9.91
C ASP A 50 -2.35 -26.94 -10.25
N GLY A 51 -2.63 -25.96 -11.12
CA GLY A 51 -3.98 -25.57 -11.52
C GLY A 51 -4.67 -24.60 -10.56
N SER A 52 -4.02 -24.21 -9.45
CA SER A 52 -4.50 -23.14 -8.58
C SER A 52 -4.31 -21.76 -9.20
N PHE A 53 -4.90 -20.73 -8.59
CA PHE A 53 -4.74 -19.34 -9.03
C PHE A 53 -4.26 -18.46 -7.88
N ASN A 54 -3.19 -17.70 -8.13
CA ASN A 54 -2.85 -16.55 -7.31
C ASN A 54 -3.73 -15.37 -7.73
N VAL A 55 -4.41 -14.73 -6.78
CA VAL A 55 -5.36 -13.64 -7.05
C VAL A 55 -4.83 -12.32 -6.50
N ALA A 56 -4.58 -11.37 -7.40
CA ALA A 56 -4.25 -9.99 -7.06
C ALA A 56 -5.52 -9.13 -7.16
N TRP A 57 -5.78 -8.31 -6.14
CA TRP A 57 -6.96 -7.44 -6.09
C TRP A 57 -6.65 -6.16 -5.33
N ARG A 58 -7.45 -5.12 -5.55
CA ARG A 58 -7.33 -3.84 -4.85
C ARG A 58 -8.68 -3.22 -4.56
N ARG A 59 -8.77 -2.51 -3.44
CA ARG A 59 -9.91 -1.65 -3.10
C ARG A 59 -9.47 -0.21 -3.20
N SER A 60 -10.29 0.64 -3.82
CA SER A 60 -10.10 2.08 -3.73
C SER A 60 -10.20 2.49 -2.26
N LYS A 61 -9.12 3.01 -1.69
CA LYS A 61 -9.17 3.62 -0.36
C LYS A 61 -9.84 4.98 -0.51
N PRO A 62 -10.81 5.35 0.34
CA PRO A 62 -11.30 6.72 0.40
C PRO A 62 -10.11 7.65 0.54
N LYS A 63 -10.05 8.71 -0.28
CA LYS A 63 -9.07 9.78 -0.04
C LYS A 63 -9.35 10.30 1.36
N ALA A 64 -8.37 10.21 2.25
CA ALA A 64 -8.45 10.88 3.54
C ALA A 64 -8.70 12.36 3.24
N SER A 65 -9.84 12.88 3.71
CA SER A 65 -10.14 14.30 3.62
C SER A 65 -9.07 15.04 4.42
N LEU A 66 -8.19 15.78 3.73
CA LEU A 66 -7.24 16.72 4.34
C LEU A 66 -7.98 17.99 4.79
N ASP A 67 -9.16 17.86 5.40
CA ASP A 67 -9.92 19.00 5.93
C ASP A 67 -9.62 19.21 7.42
N GLY A 68 -8.74 18.38 8.02
CA GLY A 68 -8.41 18.41 9.45
C GLY A 68 -6.94 18.67 9.79
N PHE A 69 -6.09 19.08 8.85
CA PHE A 69 -4.64 19.28 9.12
C PHE A 69 -4.09 20.66 8.74
N GLY A 70 -4.93 21.70 8.66
CA GLY A 70 -4.41 23.03 8.33
C GLY A 70 -5.42 24.15 8.17
N SER A 71 -6.51 24.15 8.95
CA SER A 71 -7.36 25.33 9.07
C SER A 71 -7.76 25.54 10.52
N GLU A 72 -6.75 25.71 11.37
CA GLU A 72 -6.88 26.51 12.57
C GLU A 72 -6.16 27.82 12.31
N SER A 73 -6.98 28.86 12.24
CA SER A 73 -6.62 30.27 12.23
C SER A 73 -5.43 30.58 13.12
N GLU A 74 -4.72 31.66 12.75
CA GLU A 74 -3.96 32.50 13.67
C GLU A 74 -4.38 32.36 15.14
N GLY A 75 -3.45 31.94 16.01
CA GLY A 75 -3.46 32.40 17.40
C GLY A 75 -4.00 31.48 18.48
N ALA A 76 -3.60 30.20 18.53
CA ALA A 76 -3.76 29.42 19.76
C ALA A 76 -2.60 28.44 20.00
N LEU A 77 -1.37 28.95 20.05
CA LEU A 77 -0.36 28.30 20.87
C LEU A 77 -0.86 28.35 22.34
N PRO A 78 -0.84 27.25 23.10
CA PRO A 78 -1.17 27.30 24.51
C PRO A 78 -0.22 28.28 25.20
N PRO A 79 -0.71 29.21 26.04
CA PRO A 79 0.14 30.19 26.70
C PRO A 79 1.17 29.44 27.55
N LEU A 80 2.45 29.63 27.23
CA LEU A 80 3.55 29.14 28.05
C LEU A 80 3.57 29.92 29.37
N THR A 81 2.83 29.47 30.37
CA THR A 81 3.00 29.96 31.75
C THR A 81 4.20 29.27 32.37
N ALA A 82 5.40 29.67 31.93
CA ALA A 82 6.64 29.39 32.63
C ALA A 82 7.05 30.65 33.43
N THR A 83 6.23 31.03 34.41
CA THR A 83 6.68 31.93 35.49
C THR A 83 7.34 31.08 36.57
N GLY A 84 8.60 30.74 36.33
CA GLY A 84 9.53 30.25 37.34
C GLY A 84 10.81 31.03 37.17
N ASP A 85 11.00 31.99 38.07
CA ASP A 85 12.24 32.69 38.45
C ASP A 85 13.53 32.26 37.69
N GLU A 86 14.11 33.20 36.94
CA GLU A 86 15.41 33.09 36.24
C GLU A 86 16.58 32.89 37.25
N PRO A 87 17.68 32.22 36.86
CA PRO A 87 18.76 33.01 36.26
C PRO A 87 19.55 32.33 35.15
N ALA A 88 19.73 33.11 34.08
CA ALA A 88 20.91 33.28 33.24
C ALA A 88 22.00 32.21 33.34
N SER A 89 22.12 31.38 32.30
CA SER A 89 23.45 30.97 31.84
C SER A 89 23.42 30.42 30.41
N ASP A 90 24.05 31.22 29.55
CA ASP A 90 24.95 30.84 28.47
C ASP A 90 24.44 30.06 27.25
N ARG A 91 24.77 30.62 26.09
CA ARG A 91 24.52 30.07 24.76
C ARG A 91 25.46 28.88 24.51
N GLY A 92 24.94 27.67 24.61
CA GLY A 92 25.55 26.48 24.03
C GLY A 92 24.78 26.04 22.79
N VAL A 93 25.15 26.58 21.62
CA VAL A 93 24.78 26.01 20.32
C VAL A 93 25.46 24.66 20.15
N ASP A 94 24.72 23.56 20.27
CA ASP A 94 25.15 22.26 19.73
C ASP A 94 24.38 21.94 18.45
N SER A 95 24.89 22.49 17.35
CA SER A 95 24.70 21.91 16.03
C SER A 95 25.31 20.50 16.02
N GLY A 96 24.54 19.51 16.48
CA GLY A 96 24.83 18.09 16.45
C GLY A 96 24.03 17.42 15.34
N ALA A 97 24.72 17.09 14.26
CA ALA A 97 24.17 16.47 13.07
C ALA A 97 23.39 15.18 13.35
N ALA A 98 22.18 15.09 12.82
CA ALA A 98 21.60 13.83 12.38
C ALA A 98 20.61 14.13 11.23
N SER A 99 21.16 14.35 10.03
CA SER A 99 20.42 14.09 8.79
C SER A 99 20.16 12.60 8.70
N GLY A 100 19.21 12.11 9.47
CA GLY A 100 18.64 10.78 9.32
C GLY A 100 17.35 10.94 8.55
N ASP A 101 17.22 10.26 7.40
CA ASP A 101 16.04 10.30 6.52
C ASP A 101 14.78 9.69 7.16
N GLY A 102 14.78 9.45 8.48
CA GLY A 102 13.63 8.96 9.25
C GLY A 102 13.14 7.56 8.89
N LEU A 103 13.85 6.81 8.04
CA LEU A 103 13.35 5.53 7.51
C LEU A 103 13.68 4.28 8.34
N GLY A 104 14.35 4.43 9.49
CA GLY A 104 14.76 3.28 10.32
C GLY A 104 15.76 2.36 9.62
N GLU A 105 16.47 1.53 10.39
CA GLU A 105 17.40 0.55 9.83
C GLU A 105 16.64 -0.61 9.14
N SER A 106 16.61 -0.59 7.81
CA SER A 106 16.00 -1.69 7.04
C SER A 106 16.78 -2.99 7.23
N THR A 107 16.11 -4.02 7.77
CA THR A 107 16.64 -5.38 7.99
C THR A 107 16.54 -6.27 6.72
N ALA A 108 16.16 -5.71 5.58
CA ALA A 108 16.03 -6.49 4.34
C ALA A 108 17.42 -6.86 3.76
N PRO A 109 17.70 -8.15 3.47
CA PRO A 109 18.96 -8.53 2.83
C PRO A 109 19.03 -8.00 1.39
N ALA A 110 20.17 -7.40 1.04
CA ALA A 110 20.38 -6.81 -0.28
C ALA A 110 20.36 -7.87 -1.40
N PRO A 111 19.76 -7.57 -2.57
CA PRO A 111 19.73 -8.50 -3.69
C PRO A 111 21.14 -8.71 -4.24
N LYS A 112 21.56 -9.98 -4.34
CA LYS A 112 22.85 -10.35 -4.94
C LYS A 112 22.80 -10.05 -6.44
N GLY A 113 23.67 -9.15 -6.90
CA GLY A 113 23.81 -8.78 -8.31
C GLY A 113 24.12 -9.99 -9.18
N LYS A 114 23.39 -10.14 -10.29
CA LYS A 114 23.64 -11.17 -11.31
C LYS A 114 24.87 -10.76 -12.12
N THR A 115 25.98 -11.48 -11.97
CA THR A 115 27.17 -11.34 -12.83
C THR A 115 26.79 -11.74 -14.25
N ARG A 116 26.84 -10.79 -15.19
CA ARG A 116 26.63 -11.04 -16.61
C ARG A 116 27.88 -11.75 -17.16
N VAL A 117 27.77 -13.05 -17.45
CA VAL A 117 28.84 -13.80 -18.11
C VAL A 117 28.76 -13.50 -19.61
N SER A 118 29.82 -12.90 -20.16
CA SER A 118 30.01 -12.77 -21.61
C SER A 118 30.34 -14.15 -22.17
N VAL A 119 29.61 -14.59 -23.19
CA VAL A 119 29.97 -15.75 -24.01
C VAL A 119 30.38 -15.22 -25.38
N ASP A 120 31.67 -15.30 -25.66
CA ASP A 120 32.23 -15.21 -27.01
C ASP A 120 32.16 -16.60 -27.67
N ALA A 121 31.60 -16.66 -28.87
CA ALA A 121 31.81 -17.70 -29.87
C ALA A 121 31.51 -17.14 -31.26
#